data_AF-A0A2S2PAU8-F1
#
_entry.id   AF-A0A2S2PAU8-F1
#
_cell.length_a   1.000
_cell.length_b   1.000
_cell.length_c   1.000
_cell.angle_alpha   90.00
_cell.angle_beta   90.00
_cell.angle_gamma   90.00
#
_symmetry.space_group_name_H-M   'P 1'
#
loop_
_entity.id
_entity.type
_entity.pdbx_description
1 polymer ?
#
loop_
_entity_poly.entity_id
_entity_poly.type
_entity_poly.pdbx_seq_one_letter_code
_entity_poly.pdbx_strand_id
1 'polypeptide(L)'
;AQDFIKTYENPSLELVSQIDSNHLKQIIENRNRLRPIVKSVLFLARQNIPFRGHRDDGPLLKNNESSPKLNEGNFREILKFRIESGDMELENHLKNTSSKATYIS
;
A
#
# COMPACT_ATOMS: atom_id res chain seq x y z
N ALA A 1 -38.86 -7.87 -12.95
CA ALA A 1 -39.68 -6.68 -12.61
C ALA A 1 -39.27 -6.08 -11.26
N GLN A 2 -39.09 -6.87 -10.20
CA GLN A 2 -38.72 -6.36 -8.87
C GLN A 2 -37.38 -5.60 -8.83
N ASP A 3 -36.35 -6.09 -9.54
CA ASP A 3 -35.04 -5.41 -9.54
C ASP A 3 -35.06 -4.05 -10.26
N PHE A 4 -35.92 -3.92 -11.28
CA PHE A 4 -36.14 -2.64 -11.95
C PHE A 4 -36.79 -1.62 -11.01
N ILE A 5 -37.82 -2.02 -10.26
CA ILE A 5 -38.49 -1.16 -9.27
C ILE A 5 -37.52 -0.76 -8.17
N LYS A 6 -36.74 -1.71 -7.63
CA LYS A 6 -35.72 -1.43 -6.60
C LYS A 6 -34.65 -0.43 -7.07
N THR A 7 -34.20 -0.57 -8.33
CA THR A 7 -33.21 0.33 -8.92
C THR A 7 -33.80 1.72 -9.19
N TYR A 8 -35.06 1.78 -9.61
CA TYR A 8 -35.79 3.04 -9.80
C TYR A 8 -35.99 3.79 -8.47
N GLU A 9 -36.33 3.07 -7.39
CA GLU A 9 -36.48 3.64 -6.04
C GLU A 9 -35.14 4.02 -5.39
N ASN A 10 -34.04 3.36 -5.78
CA ASN A 10 -32.68 3.66 -5.31
C ASN A 10 -31.67 3.66 -6.47
N PRO A 11 -31.43 4.81 -7.11
CA PRO A 11 -30.50 4.94 -8.24
C PRO A 11 -29.06 4.52 -7.94
N SER A 12 -28.64 4.44 -6.67
CA SER A 12 -27.30 3.93 -6.32
C SER A 12 -27.11 2.45 -6.67
N LEU A 13 -28.20 1.70 -6.83
CA LEU A 13 -28.20 0.31 -7.27
C LEU A 13 -28.06 0.18 -8.79
N GLU A 14 -28.15 1.27 -9.55
CA GLU A 14 -27.94 1.24 -10.99
C GLU A 14 -26.51 0.79 -11.31
N LEU A 15 -26.37 -0.12 -12.28
CA LEU A 15 -25.07 -0.72 -12.63
C LEU A 15 -24.01 0.34 -12.93
N VAL A 16 -24.37 1.41 -13.64
CA VAL A 16 -23.46 2.52 -13.97
C VAL A 16 -22.97 3.21 -12.70
N SER A 17 -23.89 3.56 -11.79
CA SER A 17 -23.56 4.17 -10.50
C SER A 17 -22.66 3.27 -9.65
N GLN A 18 -22.90 1.95 -9.66
CA GLN A 18 -22.06 0.98 -8.94
C GLN A 18 -20.65 0.87 -9.54
N ILE A 19 -20.54 0.83 -10.87
CA ILE A 19 -19.25 0.79 -11.58
C ILE A 19 -18.43 2.02 -11.24
N ASP A 20 -19.02 3.21 -11.35
CA ASP A 20 -18.35 4.48 -11.05
C ASP A 20 -17.91 4.54 -9.58
N SER A 21 -18.77 4.10 -8.67
CA SER A 21 -18.47 4.02 -7.25
C SER A 21 -17.31 3.07 -6.94
N ASN A 22 -17.29 1.89 -7.58
CA ASN A 22 -16.22 0.91 -7.40
C ASN A 22 -14.89 1.39 -7.99
N HIS A 23 -14.93 2.03 -9.15
CA HIS A 23 -13.75 2.64 -9.77
C HIS A 23 -13.15 3.73 -8.86
N LEU A 24 -13.99 4.60 -8.30
CA LEU A 24 -13.54 5.64 -7.36
C LEU A 24 -12.95 5.03 -6.09
N LYS A 25 -13.58 3.99 -5.51
CA LYS A 25 -13.04 3.25 -4.35
C LYS A 25 -11.65 2.70 -4.64
N GLN A 26 -11.45 2.06 -5.79
CA GLN A 26 -10.16 1.51 -6.18
C GLN A 26 -9.09 2.60 -6.34
N ILE A 27 -9.43 3.75 -6.92
CA ILE A 27 -8.50 4.89 -7.03
C ILE A 27 -8.08 5.37 -5.64
N ILE A 28 -9.03 5.55 -4.73
CA ILE A 28 -8.76 6.04 -3.37
C ILE A 28 -7.87 5.05 -2.63
N GLU A 29 -8.21 3.75 -2.69
CA GLU A 29 -7.43 2.68 -2.06
C GLU A 29 -5.98 2.64 -2.58
N ASN A 30 -5.79 2.66 -3.91
CA ASN A 30 -4.45 2.65 -4.50
C ASN A 30 -3.65 3.90 -4.14
N ARG A 31 -4.29 5.09 -4.08
CA ARG A 31 -3.64 6.32 -3.64
C ARG A 31 -3.21 6.23 -2.18
N ASN A 32 -4.05 5.69 -1.31
CA ASN A 32 -3.72 5.50 0.11
C ASN A 32 -2.53 4.55 0.29
N ARG A 33 -2.46 3.46 -0.48
CA ARG A 33 -1.32 2.53 -0.50
C ARG A 33 -0.01 3.18 -0.96
N LEU A 34 -0.06 3.98 -2.03
CA LEU A 34 1.15 4.62 -2.60
C LEU A 34 1.66 5.82 -1.78
N ARG A 35 0.76 6.54 -1.10
CA ARG A 35 1.11 7.76 -0.36
C ARG A 35 2.26 7.58 0.66
N PRO A 36 2.27 6.57 1.54
CA PRO A 36 3.37 6.37 2.49
C PRO A 36 4.69 5.96 1.82
N ILE A 37 4.62 5.20 0.73
CA ILE A 37 5.79 4.79 -0.07
C ILE A 37 6.44 6.03 -0.71
N VAL A 38 5.66 6.85 -1.42
CA VAL A 38 6.14 8.08 -2.07
C VAL A 38 6.67 9.09 -1.04
N LYS A 39 6.00 9.24 0.11
CA LYS A 39 6.50 10.11 1.20
C LYS A 39 7.85 9.65 1.75
N SER A 40 8.08 8.34 1.83
CA SER A 40 9.37 7.78 2.27
C SER A 40 10.47 8.07 1.26
N VAL A 41 10.18 7.90 -0.04
CA VAL A 41 11.11 8.27 -1.12
C VAL A 41 11.46 9.75 -1.07
N LEU A 42 10.46 10.61 -0.93
CA LEU A 42 10.64 12.06 -0.90
C LEU A 42 11.47 12.51 0.31
N PHE A 43 11.27 11.89 1.48
CA PHE A 43 12.05 12.16 2.67
C PHE A 43 13.54 11.85 2.43
N LEU A 44 13.85 10.64 1.98
CA LEU A 44 15.23 10.22 1.70
C LEU A 44 15.91 11.12 0.67
N ALA A 45 15.22 11.41 -0.44
CA ALA A 45 15.71 12.29 -1.50
C ALA A 45 16.06 13.69 -0.96
N ARG A 46 15.15 14.30 -0.20
CA ARG A 46 15.35 15.67 0.34
C ARG A 46 16.46 15.75 1.36
N GLN A 47 16.67 14.70 2.14
CA GLN A 47 17.71 14.65 3.16
C GLN A 47 19.06 14.15 2.62
N ASN A 48 19.15 13.83 1.32
CA ASN A 48 20.32 13.20 0.70
C ASN A 48 20.75 11.90 1.42
N ILE A 49 19.77 11.13 1.91
CA ILE A 49 20.03 9.84 2.55
C ILE A 49 19.98 8.74 1.47
N PRO A 50 21.00 7.88 1.34
CA PRO A 50 20.99 6.79 0.38
C PRO A 50 19.79 5.86 0.58
N PHE A 51 19.16 5.42 -0.52
CA PHE A 51 17.97 4.58 -0.46
C PHE A 51 18.29 3.13 -0.12
N ARG A 52 19.34 2.62 -0.75
CA ARG A 52 19.74 1.21 -0.74
C ARG A 52 20.81 0.93 0.30
N GLY A 53 20.78 -0.28 0.85
CA GLY A 53 21.77 -0.80 1.79
C GLY A 53 22.69 -1.81 1.11
N HIS A 54 23.27 -2.71 1.90
CA HIS A 54 24.08 -3.80 1.35
C HIS A 54 23.23 -4.85 0.63
N ARG A 55 21.99 -5.04 1.08
CA ARG A 55 20.95 -5.83 0.42
C ARG A 55 19.64 -5.03 0.45
N ASP A 56 18.79 -5.19 -0.54
CA ASP A 56 17.45 -4.57 -0.58
C ASP A 56 16.37 -5.51 -1.13
N ASP A 57 16.71 -6.79 -1.30
CA ASP A 57 15.86 -7.85 -1.82
C ASP A 57 15.09 -8.61 -0.73
N GLY A 58 14.11 -9.40 -1.19
CA GLY A 58 13.34 -10.31 -0.33
C GLY A 58 12.18 -9.66 0.44
N PRO A 59 11.41 -10.48 1.19
CA PRO A 59 10.22 -10.02 1.90
C PRO A 59 10.60 -9.00 3.00
N LEU A 60 9.83 -7.91 3.07
CA LEU A 60 10.04 -6.83 4.06
C LEU A 60 9.53 -7.23 5.45
N LEU A 61 8.34 -7.82 5.50
CA LEU A 61 7.74 -8.36 6.72
C LEU A 61 8.21 -9.82 6.87
N LYS A 62 9.29 -10.03 7.61
CA LYS A 62 9.79 -11.38 7.93
C LYS A 62 9.10 -11.87 9.21
N ASN A 63 8.58 -13.09 9.18
CA ASN A 63 7.95 -13.72 10.35
C ASN A 63 8.96 -14.33 11.34
N ASN A 64 10.27 -14.28 11.05
CA ASN A 64 11.29 -15.00 11.80
C ASN A 64 12.36 -14.06 12.36
N GLU A 65 12.53 -14.08 13.68
CA GLU A 65 13.52 -13.31 14.45
C GLU A 65 14.98 -13.73 14.21
N SER A 66 15.22 -14.75 13.38
CA SER A 66 16.53 -15.40 13.22
C SER A 66 17.36 -14.90 12.04
N SER A 67 16.87 -13.97 11.21
CA SER A 67 17.71 -13.41 10.15
C SER A 67 18.74 -12.43 10.73
N PRO A 68 20.03 -12.52 10.37
CA PRO A 68 21.00 -11.52 10.79
C PRO A 68 20.49 -10.14 10.41
N LYS A 69 20.55 -9.18 11.35
CA LYS A 69 20.19 -7.76 11.16
C LYS A 69 21.18 -7.10 10.20
N LEU A 70 21.21 -7.56 8.96
CA LEU A 70 21.94 -6.99 7.86
C LEU A 70 21.21 -5.71 7.44
N ASN A 71 21.97 -4.69 7.07
CA ASN A 71 21.43 -3.43 6.58
C ASN A 71 20.65 -3.65 5.27
N GLU A 72 19.31 -3.62 5.36
CA GLU A 72 18.38 -3.77 4.23
C GLU A 72 18.15 -2.45 3.46
N GLY A 73 18.84 -1.37 3.83
CA GLY A 73 18.71 -0.05 3.21
C GLY A 73 17.66 0.84 3.85
N ASN A 74 17.94 2.14 3.82
CA ASN A 74 17.16 3.14 4.55
C ASN A 74 15.71 3.24 4.07
N PHE A 75 15.44 2.93 2.81
CA PHE A 75 14.06 2.90 2.31
C PHE A 75 13.23 1.81 2.99
N ARG A 76 13.77 0.60 3.10
CA ARG A 76 13.11 -0.54 3.74
C ARG A 76 12.95 -0.31 5.24
N GLU A 77 13.98 0.24 5.90
CA GLU A 77 13.92 0.56 7.33
C GLU A 77 12.90 1.67 7.64
N ILE A 78 12.77 2.70 6.80
CA ILE A 78 11.72 3.72 6.98
C ILE A 78 10.31 3.11 6.85
N LEU A 79 10.09 2.19 5.91
CA LEU A 79 8.80 1.54 5.76
C LEU A 79 8.45 0.67 6.98
N LYS A 80 9.42 -0.05 7.53
CA LYS A 80 9.26 -0.78 8.82
C LYS A 80 8.93 0.18 9.95
N PHE A 81 9.69 1.25 10.10
CA PHE A 81 9.45 2.28 11.12
C PHE A 81 8.05 2.89 11.02
N ARG A 82 7.54 3.15 9.80
CA ARG A 82 6.17 3.64 9.59
C ARG A 82 5.12 2.64 10.10
N ILE A 83 5.30 1.36 9.80
CA ILE A 83 4.40 0.29 10.26
C ILE A 83 4.44 0.21 11.79
N GLU A 84 5.63 0.19 12.39
CA GLU A 84 5.80 0.23 13.85
C GLU A 84 5.19 1.49 14.49
N SER A 85 5.14 2.60 13.73
CA SER A 85 4.49 3.86 14.14
C SER A 85 2.97 3.89 13.88
N GLY A 86 2.35 2.79 13.43
CA GLY A 86 0.91 2.66 13.27
C GLY A 86 0.34 2.91 11.86
N ASP A 87 1.17 2.87 10.81
CA ASP A 87 0.69 2.97 9.42
C ASP A 87 0.00 1.66 8.96
N MET A 88 -1.23 1.44 9.43
CA MET A 88 -2.02 0.24 9.15
C MET A 88 -2.34 0.05 7.67
N GLU A 89 -2.49 1.13 6.91
CA GLU A 89 -2.74 1.07 5.46
C GLU A 89 -1.53 0.51 4.72
N LEU A 90 -0.32 0.99 5.06
CA LEU A 90 0.93 0.45 4.53
C LEU A 90 1.13 -1.01 4.96
N GLU A 91 0.87 -1.32 6.22
CA GLU A 91 0.98 -2.68 6.75
C GLU A 91 0.03 -3.66 6.02
N ASN A 92 -1.24 -3.29 5.90
CA ASN A 92 -2.25 -4.08 5.20
C ASN A 92 -1.90 -4.26 3.72
N HIS A 93 -1.38 -3.21 3.07
CA HIS A 93 -0.92 -3.30 1.69
C HIS A 93 0.19 -4.34 1.54
N LEU A 94 1.21 -4.29 2.39
CA LEU A 94 2.37 -5.17 2.32
C LEU A 94 2.05 -6.62 2.71
N LYS A 95 1.07 -6.85 3.59
CA LYS A 95 0.61 -8.19 3.97
C LYS A 95 -0.27 -8.86 2.92
N ASN A 96 -1.15 -8.10 2.27
CA ASN A 96 -2.22 -8.67 1.44
C ASN A 96 -2.00 -8.54 -0.07
N THR A 97 -0.95 -7.83 -0.50
CA THR A 97 -0.69 -7.61 -1.93
C THR A 97 0.31 -8.63 -2.48
N SER A 98 0.14 -9.00 -3.76
CA SER A 98 1.14 -9.80 -4.48
C SER A 98 2.52 -9.12 -4.45
N SER A 99 3.58 -9.92 -4.40
CA SER A 99 4.98 -9.43 -4.42
C SER A 99 5.27 -8.45 -5.57
N LYS A 100 4.55 -8.56 -6.70
CA LYS A 100 4.69 -7.67 -7.86
C LYS A 100 4.11 -6.27 -7.68
N ALA A 101 3.28 -6.06 -6.66
CA ALA A 101 2.57 -4.81 -6.44
C ALA A 101 2.89 -4.18 -5.07
N THR A 102 4.03 -4.55 -4.48
CA THR A 102 4.52 -3.95 -3.23
C THR A 102 5.35 -2.69 -3.46
N TYR A 103 5.92 -2.51 -4.67
CA TYR A 103 6.75 -1.36 -5.07
C TYR A 103 8.00 -1.12 -4.20
N ILE A 104 8.54 -2.18 -3.59
CA ILE A 104 9.65 -2.12 -2.60
C ILE A 104 10.85 -3.01 -2.96
N SER A 105 11.06 -3.23 -4.26
CA SER A 105 12.23 -3.96 -4.80
C SER A 105 13.53 -3.17 -4.70
#